data_AF-A0A7M7JQP9-F1
#
_entry.id   AF-A0A7M7JQP9-F1
#
_cell.length_a   1.000
_cell.length_b   1.000
_cell.length_c   1.000
_cell.angle_alpha   90.00
_cell.angle_beta   90.00
_cell.angle_gamma   90.00
#
_symmetry.space_group_name_H-M   'P 1'
#
loop_
_entity.id
_entity.type
_entity.pdbx_description
1 polymer ?
#
loop_
_entity_poly.entity_id
_entity_poly.type
_entity_poly.pdbx_seq_one_letter_code
_entity_poly.pdbx_strand_id
1 'polypeptide(L)'
;MRLIDENKKKGNAAEADWLKAQCLATMVALRKLNRLDKHRLKATRDAVRENRSRVDNLHLQLQNLVYEVGYLRSEVEKCHEFKSMHEQIELVPLEEFLESAPDELRSGGVSEHEITMARLRHELALRRALATRLETSVSRKKCLIDDIEAKEKILLGVQPTLDNILEAAQPLYSHLGMTLQRNQPEHTNAAFLCRPLYIVYVEAAAFQEVYPNLVASVAIDGEPDDAKKILAKMQASGGAEDDSDSEAEELVAQVQVAKKRKRKSRTASRGGKANVEEQNQLKAFLRPFPLSVTITLKTPDEGQFPVRFSYVTSLRVVCCKLEVEHIAEVDSLLDGLYPGDSGLTSPNPTTHYLLAKNGVDNLERALSVCNLGKPYQWTQWLAGLDYLSSSASSSSLPTSQQPCADLSRRHFERTFRLIVDRLSTRVALSQQLAQLAEGQIVVDGANRFPQKVSSVLQRFVKITAEEAIMRIGFGTGTENVKEMMSKESLFFDVTITKDEKCLEALVAVPQSYPQEAPFWFFSFGGTTSLLNAGLRDLERTVNCFRVSMGLGIASDRENSQLLSLQAMQALVAFEVMLDVDQLRVARRTCGKDRAKPFNYEPSVGIFTPN
;
A
#
# COMPACT_ATOMS: atom_id res chain seq x y z
N MET A 1 -163.87 -48.58 -86.38
CA MET A 1 -162.62 -47.79 -86.28
C MET A 1 -162.09 -47.60 -84.85
N ARG A 2 -162.90 -47.42 -83.79
CA ARG A 2 -162.40 -47.22 -82.41
C ARG A 2 -161.60 -48.39 -81.79
N LEU A 3 -161.76 -49.62 -82.28
CA LEU A 3 -161.09 -50.81 -81.74
C LEU A 3 -159.64 -50.99 -82.22
N ILE A 4 -159.22 -50.35 -83.32
CA ILE A 4 -157.84 -50.49 -83.85
C ILE A 4 -156.87 -49.56 -83.12
N ASP A 5 -157.33 -48.39 -82.67
CA ASP A 5 -156.49 -47.42 -81.95
C ASP A 5 -156.20 -47.83 -80.50
N GLU A 6 -157.08 -48.58 -79.84
CA GLU A 6 -156.82 -49.06 -78.48
C GLU A 6 -155.76 -50.17 -78.44
N ASN A 7 -155.70 -51.03 -79.46
CA ASN A 7 -154.71 -52.12 -79.51
C ASN A 7 -153.28 -51.62 -79.84
N LYS A 8 -153.12 -50.58 -80.67
CA LYS A 8 -151.80 -49.93 -80.88
C LYS A 8 -151.33 -49.17 -79.64
N LYS A 9 -152.23 -48.52 -78.89
CA LYS A 9 -151.89 -47.86 -77.61
C LYS A 9 -151.50 -48.85 -76.51
N LYS A 10 -152.16 -50.01 -76.44
CA LYS A 10 -151.82 -51.06 -75.47
C LYS A 10 -150.48 -51.75 -75.76
N GLY A 11 -150.14 -51.99 -77.03
CA GLY A 11 -148.83 -52.54 -77.43
C GLY A 11 -147.66 -51.62 -77.11
N ASN A 12 -147.77 -50.33 -77.44
CA ASN A 12 -146.74 -49.33 -77.12
C ASN A 12 -146.60 -49.08 -75.60
N ALA A 13 -147.70 -49.22 -74.83
CA ALA A 13 -147.65 -49.11 -73.37
C ALA A 13 -146.91 -50.28 -72.71
N ALA A 14 -147.13 -51.51 -73.18
CA ALA A 14 -146.42 -52.70 -72.68
C ALA A 14 -144.92 -52.67 -73.03
N GLU A 15 -144.55 -52.22 -74.23
CA GLU A 15 -143.15 -52.05 -74.63
C GLU A 15 -142.45 -50.93 -73.83
N ALA A 16 -143.15 -49.81 -73.60
CA ALA A 16 -142.68 -48.73 -72.73
C ALA A 16 -142.47 -49.20 -71.28
N ASP A 17 -143.35 -50.04 -70.75
CA ASP A 17 -143.21 -50.58 -69.39
C ASP A 17 -142.09 -51.62 -69.28
N TRP A 18 -141.86 -52.43 -70.32
CA TRP A 18 -140.70 -53.33 -70.40
C TRP A 18 -139.37 -52.57 -70.47
N LEU A 19 -139.28 -51.52 -71.30
CA LEU A 19 -138.11 -50.64 -71.34
C LEU A 19 -137.88 -49.93 -70.01
N LYS A 20 -138.94 -49.46 -69.33
CA LYS A 20 -138.82 -48.90 -67.97
C LYS A 20 -138.27 -49.94 -66.99
N ALA A 21 -138.76 -51.18 -67.01
CA ALA A 21 -138.25 -52.25 -66.16
C ALA A 21 -136.77 -52.57 -66.45
N GLN A 22 -136.36 -52.59 -67.72
CA GLN A 22 -134.98 -52.80 -68.14
C GLN A 22 -134.06 -51.62 -67.76
N CYS A 23 -134.53 -50.37 -67.92
CA CYS A 23 -133.82 -49.17 -67.45
C CYS A 23 -133.67 -49.18 -65.92
N LEU A 24 -134.71 -49.56 -65.17
CA LEU A 24 -134.63 -49.68 -63.72
C LEU A 24 -133.67 -50.80 -63.29
N ALA A 25 -133.69 -51.96 -63.97
CA ALA A 25 -132.76 -53.06 -63.70
C ALA A 25 -131.30 -52.68 -63.97
N THR A 26 -131.02 -51.98 -65.08
CA THR A 26 -129.68 -51.44 -65.39
C THR A 26 -129.25 -50.35 -64.41
N MET A 27 -130.15 -49.47 -63.97
CA MET A 27 -129.87 -48.50 -62.90
C MET A 27 -129.55 -49.18 -61.56
N VAL A 28 -130.26 -50.25 -61.20
CA VAL A 28 -129.97 -51.05 -59.99
C VAL A 28 -128.61 -51.74 -60.11
N ALA A 29 -128.28 -52.31 -61.28
CA ALA A 29 -126.97 -52.88 -61.56
C ALA A 29 -125.85 -51.83 -61.44
N LEU A 30 -126.03 -50.64 -62.02
CA LEU A 30 -125.10 -49.51 -61.89
C LEU A 30 -124.94 -49.04 -60.44
N ARG A 31 -126.03 -48.99 -59.64
CA ARG A 31 -125.95 -48.69 -58.21
C ARG A 31 -125.16 -49.76 -57.45
N LYS A 32 -125.33 -51.04 -57.80
CA LYS A 32 -124.56 -52.15 -57.22
C LYS A 32 -123.08 -52.07 -57.59
N LEU A 33 -122.74 -51.84 -58.85
CA LEU A 33 -121.36 -51.62 -59.32
C LEU A 33 -120.72 -50.41 -58.62
N ASN A 34 -121.41 -49.27 -58.57
CA ASN A 34 -120.94 -48.10 -57.82
C ASN A 34 -120.70 -48.38 -56.33
N ARG A 35 -121.55 -49.19 -55.70
CA ARG A 35 -121.36 -49.60 -54.30
C ARG A 35 -120.13 -50.51 -54.15
N LEU A 36 -119.93 -51.45 -55.07
CA LEU A 36 -118.75 -52.31 -55.10
C LEU A 36 -117.46 -51.49 -55.33
N ASP A 37 -117.46 -50.54 -56.27
CA ASP A 37 -116.32 -49.67 -56.51
C ASP A 37 -116.01 -48.80 -55.29
N LYS A 38 -117.03 -48.25 -54.61
CA LYS A 38 -116.84 -47.55 -53.33
C LYS A 38 -116.23 -48.46 -52.25
N HIS A 39 -116.64 -49.73 -52.18
CA HIS A 39 -116.04 -50.70 -51.25
C HIS A 39 -114.58 -51.03 -51.62
N ARG A 40 -114.27 -51.24 -52.90
CA ARG A 40 -112.89 -51.48 -53.38
C ARG A 40 -112.00 -50.27 -53.13
N LEU A 41 -112.51 -49.07 -53.40
CA LEU A 41 -111.80 -47.82 -53.14
C LEU A 41 -111.57 -47.61 -51.63
N LYS A 42 -112.56 -47.96 -50.80
CA LYS A 42 -112.37 -47.93 -49.34
C LYS A 42 -111.30 -48.94 -48.89
N ALA A 43 -111.35 -50.18 -49.37
CA ALA A 43 -110.38 -51.22 -48.99
C ALA A 43 -108.95 -50.87 -49.42
N THR A 44 -108.76 -50.36 -50.64
CA THR A 44 -107.45 -49.88 -51.12
C THR A 44 -106.98 -48.66 -50.32
N ARG A 45 -107.88 -47.71 -50.02
CA ARG A 45 -107.55 -46.54 -49.18
C ARG A 45 -107.14 -46.94 -47.77
N ASP A 46 -107.82 -47.90 -47.16
CA ASP A 46 -107.52 -48.39 -45.83
C ASP A 46 -106.17 -49.14 -45.82
N ALA A 47 -105.88 -49.98 -46.82
CA ALA A 47 -104.58 -50.64 -46.97
C ALA A 47 -103.41 -49.66 -47.22
N VAL A 48 -103.63 -48.61 -48.02
CA VAL A 48 -102.64 -47.53 -48.21
C VAL A 48 -102.44 -46.76 -46.92
N ARG A 49 -103.51 -46.49 -46.16
CA ARG A 49 -103.43 -45.82 -44.86
C ARG A 49 -102.64 -46.64 -43.84
N GLU A 50 -102.83 -47.95 -43.81
CA GLU A 50 -102.07 -48.86 -42.93
C GLU A 50 -100.58 -48.89 -43.30
N ASN A 51 -100.26 -49.05 -44.58
CA ASN A 51 -98.86 -49.01 -45.04
C ASN A 51 -98.20 -47.66 -44.76
N ARG A 52 -98.92 -46.55 -44.99
CA ARG A 52 -98.45 -45.21 -44.64
C ARG A 52 -98.17 -45.09 -43.15
N SER A 53 -99.09 -45.54 -42.30
CA SER A 53 -98.88 -45.56 -40.84
C SER A 53 -97.63 -46.36 -40.45
N ARG A 54 -97.37 -47.50 -41.10
CA ARG A 54 -96.16 -48.29 -40.86
C ARG A 54 -94.88 -47.57 -41.29
N VAL A 55 -94.90 -46.92 -42.45
CA VAL A 55 -93.77 -46.10 -42.94
C VAL A 55 -93.51 -44.92 -42.01
N ASP A 56 -94.56 -44.24 -41.56
CA ASP A 56 -94.46 -43.10 -40.63
C ASP A 56 -93.83 -43.56 -39.29
N ASN A 57 -94.20 -44.73 -38.78
CA ASN A 57 -93.58 -45.31 -37.57
C ASN A 57 -92.09 -45.67 -37.77
N LEU A 58 -91.74 -46.29 -38.91
CA LEU A 58 -90.33 -46.60 -39.22
C LEU A 58 -89.50 -45.33 -39.45
N HIS A 59 -90.09 -44.31 -40.07
CA HIS A 59 -89.45 -43.01 -40.24
C HIS A 59 -89.19 -42.33 -38.90
N LEU A 60 -90.13 -42.41 -37.96
CA LEU A 60 -89.93 -41.91 -36.59
C LEU A 60 -88.79 -42.65 -35.87
N GLN A 61 -88.71 -43.97 -36.00
CA GLN A 61 -87.60 -44.76 -35.44
C GLN A 61 -86.25 -44.37 -36.06
N LEU A 62 -86.20 -44.20 -37.38
CA LEU A 62 -85.00 -43.73 -38.07
C LEU A 62 -84.60 -42.33 -37.58
N GLN A 63 -85.56 -41.42 -37.44
CA GLN A 63 -85.30 -40.06 -36.96
C GLN A 63 -84.74 -40.08 -35.53
N ASN A 64 -85.27 -40.92 -34.63
CA ASN A 64 -84.73 -41.10 -33.29
C ASN A 64 -83.26 -41.57 -33.31
N LEU A 65 -82.92 -42.56 -34.15
CA LEU A 65 -81.54 -43.04 -34.30
C LEU A 65 -80.61 -41.99 -34.90
N VAL A 66 -81.08 -41.19 -35.86
CA VAL A 66 -80.31 -40.08 -36.43
C VAL A 66 -80.01 -39.03 -35.37
N TYR A 67 -80.98 -38.72 -34.51
CA TYR A 67 -80.74 -37.84 -33.36
C TYR A 67 -79.71 -38.43 -32.39
N GLU A 68 -79.81 -39.73 -32.07
CA GLU A 68 -78.86 -40.40 -31.19
C GLU A 68 -77.43 -40.39 -31.75
N VAL A 69 -77.26 -40.70 -33.05
CA VAL A 69 -75.96 -40.64 -33.72
C VAL A 69 -75.43 -39.21 -33.76
N GLY A 70 -76.27 -38.22 -34.03
CA GLY A 70 -75.89 -36.81 -34.00
C GLY A 70 -75.44 -36.37 -32.60
N TYR A 71 -76.19 -36.76 -31.57
CA TYR A 71 -75.86 -36.49 -30.18
C TYR A 71 -74.53 -37.15 -29.79
N LEU A 72 -74.36 -38.45 -30.06
CA LEU A 72 -73.13 -39.19 -29.76
C LEU A 72 -71.92 -38.61 -30.50
N ARG A 73 -72.06 -38.21 -31.76
CA ARG A 73 -70.98 -37.53 -32.50
C ARG A 73 -70.61 -36.19 -31.85
N SER A 74 -71.60 -35.39 -31.48
CA SER A 74 -71.33 -34.13 -30.78
C SER A 74 -70.66 -34.36 -29.43
N GLU A 75 -70.97 -35.47 -28.75
CA GLU A 75 -70.34 -35.81 -27.48
C GLU A 75 -68.91 -36.32 -27.67
N VAL A 76 -68.64 -37.10 -28.72
CA VAL A 76 -67.28 -37.52 -29.10
C VAL A 76 -66.42 -36.32 -29.48
N GLU A 77 -66.96 -35.37 -30.24
CA GLU A 77 -66.27 -34.12 -30.60
C GLU A 77 -65.94 -33.30 -29.35
N LYS A 78 -66.89 -33.12 -28.43
CA LYS A 78 -66.62 -32.46 -27.13
C LYS A 78 -65.51 -33.17 -26.34
N CYS A 79 -65.50 -34.51 -26.34
CA CYS A 79 -64.44 -35.29 -25.71
C CYS A 79 -63.09 -35.14 -26.41
N HIS A 80 -63.04 -34.96 -27.73
CA HIS A 80 -61.80 -34.71 -28.49
C HIS A 80 -61.30 -33.27 -28.35
N GLU A 81 -62.21 -32.32 -28.14
CA GLU A 81 -61.87 -30.91 -27.88
C GLU A 81 -61.32 -30.69 -26.47
N PHE A 82 -61.38 -31.70 -25.61
CA PHE A 82 -60.76 -31.65 -24.29
C PHE A 82 -59.24 -31.54 -24.42
N LYS A 83 -58.74 -30.32 -24.22
CA LYS A 83 -57.31 -30.05 -24.08
C LYS A 83 -56.95 -29.97 -22.62
N SER A 84 -56.00 -30.79 -22.21
CA SER A 84 -55.52 -30.76 -20.84
C SER A 84 -54.51 -29.62 -20.65
N MET A 85 -54.57 -28.96 -19.49
CA MET A 85 -53.78 -27.75 -19.21
C MET A 85 -52.25 -27.97 -19.30
N HIS A 86 -51.78 -29.21 -19.21
CA HIS A 86 -50.35 -29.53 -19.31
C HIS A 86 -49.76 -29.30 -20.71
N GLU A 87 -50.58 -29.30 -21.77
CA GLU A 87 -50.12 -29.03 -23.15
C GLU A 87 -49.64 -27.59 -23.35
N GLN A 88 -50.05 -26.66 -22.48
CA GLN A 88 -49.64 -25.27 -22.52
C GLN A 88 -48.39 -24.99 -21.69
N ILE A 89 -47.90 -25.97 -20.93
CA ILE A 89 -46.77 -25.80 -20.02
C ILE A 89 -45.49 -26.22 -20.75
N GLU A 90 -44.56 -25.27 -20.88
CA GLU A 90 -43.20 -25.58 -21.31
C GLU A 90 -42.52 -26.47 -20.25
N LEU A 91 -42.17 -27.68 -20.67
CA LEU A 91 -41.54 -28.70 -19.85
C LEU A 91 -40.05 -28.77 -20.17
N VAL A 92 -39.26 -29.10 -19.14
CA VAL A 92 -37.84 -29.41 -19.31
C VAL A 92 -37.65 -30.53 -20.34
N PRO A 93 -36.69 -30.40 -21.28
CA PRO A 93 -36.39 -31.43 -22.28
C PRO A 93 -36.16 -32.81 -21.65
N LEU A 94 -36.43 -33.89 -22.40
CA LEU A 94 -36.29 -35.26 -21.89
C LEU A 94 -34.86 -35.53 -21.37
N GLU A 95 -33.87 -35.05 -22.10
CA GLU A 95 -32.45 -35.25 -21.82
C GLU A 95 -32.07 -34.65 -20.46
N GLU A 96 -32.42 -33.38 -20.23
CA GLU A 96 -32.17 -32.69 -18.96
C GLU A 96 -32.99 -33.29 -17.80
N PHE A 97 -34.22 -33.75 -18.05
CA PHE A 97 -35.01 -34.43 -17.03
C PHE A 97 -34.37 -35.75 -16.56
N LEU A 98 -33.82 -36.54 -17.47
CA LEU A 98 -33.18 -37.82 -17.11
C LEU A 98 -31.91 -37.62 -16.29
N GLU A 99 -31.23 -36.49 -16.47
CA GLU A 99 -30.03 -36.12 -15.72
C GLU A 99 -30.32 -35.48 -14.36
N SER A 100 -31.34 -34.60 -14.29
CA SER A 100 -31.61 -33.79 -13.09
C SER A 100 -32.62 -34.42 -12.13
N ALA A 101 -33.46 -35.35 -12.59
CA ALA A 101 -34.56 -35.88 -11.79
C ALA A 101 -34.06 -36.88 -10.71
N PRO A 102 -34.59 -36.80 -9.48
CA PRO A 102 -34.35 -37.80 -8.44
C PRO A 102 -34.73 -39.21 -8.89
N ASP A 103 -33.95 -40.22 -8.46
CA ASP A 103 -34.11 -41.61 -8.88
C ASP A 103 -35.54 -42.17 -8.66
N GLU A 104 -36.24 -41.69 -7.62
CA GLU A 104 -37.63 -42.05 -7.30
C GLU A 104 -38.66 -41.66 -8.38
N LEU A 105 -38.42 -40.56 -9.10
CA LEU A 105 -39.28 -40.09 -10.20
C LEU A 105 -38.88 -40.69 -11.55
N ARG A 106 -37.68 -41.28 -11.63
CA ARG A 106 -37.08 -41.80 -12.86
C ARG A 106 -37.48 -43.25 -13.14
N SER A 107 -37.80 -44.04 -12.11
CA SER A 107 -38.01 -45.49 -12.24
C SER A 107 -39.44 -45.93 -12.60
N GLY A 108 -40.36 -45.00 -12.89
CA GLY A 108 -41.80 -45.25 -12.75
C GLY A 108 -42.65 -45.41 -14.01
N GLY A 109 -42.10 -45.36 -15.23
CA GLY A 109 -42.95 -45.29 -16.43
C GLY A 109 -42.61 -46.30 -17.51
N VAL A 110 -43.49 -47.29 -17.71
CA VAL A 110 -43.47 -48.14 -18.93
C VAL A 110 -44.32 -47.48 -20.04
N SER A 111 -45.25 -46.59 -19.66
CA SER A 111 -46.15 -45.85 -20.55
C SER A 111 -45.72 -44.39 -20.76
N GLU A 112 -45.92 -43.85 -21.96
CA GLU A 112 -45.65 -42.43 -22.30
C GLU A 112 -46.36 -41.47 -21.33
N HIS A 113 -47.58 -41.81 -20.90
CA HIS A 113 -48.35 -41.00 -19.95
C HIS A 113 -47.68 -40.91 -18.58
N GLU A 114 -47.14 -42.02 -18.05
CA GLU A 114 -46.47 -42.06 -16.76
C GLU A 114 -45.18 -41.23 -16.77
N ILE A 115 -44.46 -41.26 -17.90
CA ILE A 115 -43.28 -40.41 -18.13
C ILE A 115 -43.69 -38.93 -18.13
N THR A 116 -44.76 -38.55 -18.83
CA THR A 116 -45.25 -37.16 -18.80
C THR A 116 -45.69 -36.71 -17.41
N MET A 117 -46.34 -37.59 -16.62
CA MET A 117 -46.70 -37.29 -15.23
C MET A 117 -45.48 -37.11 -14.33
N ALA A 118 -44.46 -37.95 -14.48
CA ALA A 118 -43.21 -37.82 -13.72
C ALA A 118 -42.51 -36.49 -14.02
N ARG A 119 -42.47 -36.08 -15.30
CA ARG A 119 -41.93 -34.78 -15.70
C ARG A 119 -42.71 -33.61 -15.09
N LEU A 120 -44.04 -33.64 -15.12
CA LEU A 120 -44.87 -32.60 -14.51
C LEU A 120 -44.66 -32.48 -12.99
N ARG A 121 -44.50 -33.61 -12.30
CA ARG A 121 -44.21 -33.62 -10.85
C ARG A 121 -42.83 -33.02 -10.55
N HIS A 122 -41.82 -33.38 -11.34
CA HIS A 122 -40.49 -32.81 -11.22
C HIS A 122 -40.48 -31.31 -11.50
N GLU A 123 -41.14 -30.85 -12.55
CA GLU A 123 -41.27 -29.44 -12.90
C GLU A 123 -41.95 -28.64 -11.79
N LEU A 124 -43.02 -29.18 -11.20
CA LEU A 124 -43.70 -28.58 -10.07
C LEU A 124 -42.77 -28.46 -8.85
N ALA A 125 -42.01 -29.51 -8.54
CA ALA A 125 -41.03 -29.49 -7.46
C ALA A 125 -39.93 -28.45 -7.70
N LEU A 126 -39.39 -28.38 -8.92
CA LEU A 126 -38.41 -27.38 -9.32
C LEU A 126 -38.96 -25.96 -9.20
N ARG A 127 -40.14 -25.68 -9.76
CA ARG A 127 -40.75 -24.34 -9.67
C ARG A 127 -41.02 -23.92 -8.23
N ARG A 128 -41.44 -24.85 -7.36
CA ARG A 128 -41.58 -24.58 -5.92
C ARG A 128 -40.24 -24.25 -5.28
N ALA A 129 -39.20 -25.04 -5.53
CA ALA A 129 -37.87 -24.81 -4.98
C ALA A 129 -37.25 -23.49 -5.49
N LEU A 130 -37.47 -23.14 -6.76
CA LEU A 130 -37.03 -21.87 -7.33
C LEU A 130 -37.81 -20.69 -6.74
N ALA A 131 -39.12 -20.83 -6.53
CA ALA A 131 -39.93 -19.81 -5.89
C ALA A 131 -39.47 -19.53 -4.45
N THR A 132 -39.20 -20.57 -3.64
CA THR A 132 -38.68 -20.38 -2.28
C THR A 132 -37.27 -19.79 -2.27
N ARG A 133 -36.41 -20.19 -3.21
CA ARG A 133 -35.06 -19.61 -3.36
C ARG A 133 -35.11 -18.14 -3.79
N LEU A 134 -36.05 -17.77 -4.65
CA LEU A 134 -36.27 -16.38 -5.06
C LEU A 134 -36.78 -15.55 -3.88
N GLU A 135 -37.77 -16.04 -3.13
CA GLU A 135 -38.32 -15.34 -1.96
C GLU A 135 -37.26 -15.12 -0.86
N THR A 136 -36.45 -16.13 -0.56
CA THR A 136 -35.33 -16.00 0.38
C THR A 136 -34.27 -15.02 -0.11
N SER A 137 -33.92 -15.05 -1.40
CA SER A 137 -32.95 -14.13 -2.00
C SER A 137 -33.45 -12.69 -2.01
N VAL A 138 -34.72 -12.46 -2.32
CA VAL A 138 -35.37 -11.14 -2.29
C VAL A 138 -35.40 -10.60 -0.87
N SER A 139 -35.75 -11.44 0.10
CA SER A 139 -35.74 -11.07 1.52
C SER A 139 -34.33 -10.71 2.01
N ARG A 140 -33.30 -11.48 1.63
CA ARG A 140 -31.90 -11.18 1.95
C ARG A 140 -31.43 -9.88 1.30
N LYS A 141 -31.78 -9.65 0.04
CA LYS A 141 -31.48 -8.40 -0.67
C LYS A 141 -32.08 -7.19 0.06
N LYS A 142 -33.34 -7.30 0.50
CA LYS A 142 -34.02 -6.23 1.24
C LYS A 142 -33.32 -5.94 2.57
N CYS A 143 -33.00 -6.97 3.35
CA CYS A 143 -32.26 -6.84 4.61
C CYS A 143 -30.90 -6.15 4.42
N LEU A 144 -30.14 -6.52 3.37
CA LEU A 144 -28.86 -5.87 3.07
C LEU A 144 -29.00 -4.40 2.67
N ILE A 145 -30.06 -4.04 1.95
CA ILE A 145 -30.33 -2.64 1.59
C ILE A 145 -30.64 -1.83 2.86
N ASP A 146 -31.51 -2.36 3.73
CA ASP A 146 -31.87 -1.69 4.99
C ASP A 146 -30.63 -1.50 5.90
N ASP A 147 -29.73 -2.50 5.96
CA ASP A 147 -28.46 -2.40 6.70
C ASP A 147 -27.50 -1.36 6.13
N ILE A 148 -27.40 -1.27 4.80
CA ILE A 148 -26.56 -0.27 4.12
C ILE A 148 -27.11 1.13 4.41
N GLU A 149 -28.42 1.35 4.24
CA GLU A 149 -29.05 2.64 4.53
C GLU A 149 -28.89 3.04 6.00
N ALA A 150 -28.97 2.09 6.94
CA ALA A 150 -28.73 2.35 8.35
C ALA A 150 -27.28 2.79 8.61
N LYS A 151 -26.29 2.11 8.02
CA LYS A 151 -24.87 2.47 8.14
C LYS A 151 -24.55 3.81 7.49
N GLU A 152 -25.12 4.09 6.32
CA GLU A 152 -24.96 5.38 5.64
C GLU A 152 -25.53 6.53 6.48
N LYS A 153 -26.71 6.35 7.08
CA LYS A 153 -27.29 7.35 8.01
C LYS A 153 -26.39 7.60 9.21
N ILE A 154 -25.79 6.55 9.77
CA ILE A 154 -24.83 6.70 10.88
C ILE A 154 -23.59 7.47 10.41
N LEU A 155 -22.99 7.09 9.29
CA LEU A 155 -21.79 7.75 8.75
C LEU A 155 -22.04 9.23 8.44
N LEU A 156 -23.17 9.55 7.81
CA LEU A 156 -23.58 10.92 7.52
C LEU A 156 -23.86 11.72 8.81
N GLY A 157 -24.28 11.05 9.89
CA GLY A 157 -24.51 11.67 11.20
C GLY A 157 -23.24 11.88 12.04
N VAL A 158 -22.17 11.10 11.82
CA VAL A 158 -20.93 11.18 12.61
C VAL A 158 -20.20 12.50 12.40
N GLN A 159 -20.07 12.97 11.16
CA GLN A 159 -19.37 14.23 10.89
C GLN A 159 -20.02 15.46 11.57
N PRO A 160 -21.34 15.73 11.41
CA PRO A 160 -21.96 16.87 12.08
C PRO A 160 -22.03 16.71 13.60
N THR A 161 -22.12 15.48 14.14
CA THR A 161 -22.04 15.29 15.60
C THR A 161 -20.65 15.59 16.15
N LEU A 162 -19.59 15.23 15.44
CA LEU A 162 -18.22 15.60 15.81
C LEU A 162 -17.99 17.11 15.71
N ASP A 163 -18.52 17.77 14.67
CA ASP A 163 -18.43 19.23 14.52
C ASP A 163 -19.17 19.96 15.67
N ASN A 164 -20.37 19.49 16.05
CA ASN A 164 -21.10 20.02 17.20
C ASN A 164 -20.33 19.85 18.53
N ILE A 165 -19.66 18.69 18.71
CA ILE A 165 -18.81 18.46 19.89
C ILE A 165 -17.61 19.40 19.90
N LEU A 166 -16.97 19.60 18.73
CA LEU A 166 -15.86 20.53 18.57
C LEU A 166 -16.28 21.97 18.90
N GLU A 167 -17.40 22.43 18.36
CA GLU A 167 -17.93 23.78 18.60
C GLU A 167 -18.32 23.98 20.08
N ALA A 168 -18.97 22.98 20.70
CA ALA A 168 -19.33 23.03 22.11
C ALA A 168 -18.12 23.02 23.05
N ALA A 169 -17.03 22.32 22.67
CA ALA A 169 -15.81 22.25 23.46
C ALA A 169 -14.88 23.45 23.24
N GLN A 170 -15.01 24.17 22.13
CA GLN A 170 -14.20 25.34 21.77
C GLN A 170 -14.08 26.43 22.87
N PRO A 171 -15.16 26.86 23.55
CA PRO A 171 -15.05 27.83 24.65
C PRO A 171 -14.31 27.27 25.87
N LEU A 172 -14.39 25.96 26.12
CA LEU A 172 -13.64 25.32 27.20
C LEU A 172 -12.14 25.31 26.89
N TYR A 173 -11.77 24.96 25.65
CA TYR A 173 -10.40 25.03 25.14
C TYR A 173 -9.79 26.42 25.30
N SER A 174 -10.51 27.48 24.92
CA SER A 174 -10.02 28.86 25.06
C SER A 174 -9.82 29.27 26.52
N HIS A 175 -10.68 28.81 27.45
CA HIS A 175 -10.55 29.14 28.87
C HIS A 175 -9.41 28.37 29.57
N LEU A 176 -9.12 27.14 29.16
CA LEU A 176 -7.99 26.36 29.67
C LEU A 176 -6.67 26.68 28.96
N GLY A 177 -6.66 27.56 27.95
CA GLY A 177 -5.48 27.85 27.13
C GLY A 177 -5.01 26.65 26.30
N MET A 178 -5.88 25.67 26.08
CA MET A 178 -5.59 24.47 25.30
C MET A 178 -6.07 24.69 23.86
N THR A 179 -5.18 24.77 22.88
CA THR A 179 -5.59 24.85 21.46
C THR A 179 -5.75 23.45 20.88
N LEU A 180 -6.89 23.16 20.25
CA LEU A 180 -7.04 21.97 19.41
C LEU A 180 -6.01 22.02 18.27
N GLN A 181 -4.96 21.20 18.36
CA GLN A 181 -3.86 21.15 17.37
C GLN A 181 -4.39 21.08 15.93
N ARG A 182 -5.46 20.30 15.67
CA ARG A 182 -6.05 20.14 14.33
C ARG A 182 -6.44 21.45 13.61
N ASN A 183 -6.77 22.52 14.35
CA ASN A 183 -7.23 23.80 13.79
C ASN A 183 -6.13 24.84 13.62
N GLN A 184 -4.87 24.54 14.00
CA GLN A 184 -3.78 25.44 13.67
C GLN A 184 -3.51 25.35 12.15
N PRO A 185 -3.25 26.49 11.47
CA PRO A 185 -2.95 26.49 10.03
C PRO A 185 -1.74 25.59 9.70
N GLU A 186 -0.83 25.44 10.65
CA GLU A 186 0.38 24.59 10.56
C GLU A 186 0.05 23.10 10.37
N HIS A 187 -1.07 22.63 10.94
CA HIS A 187 -1.53 21.25 10.87
C HIS A 187 -2.46 20.96 9.67
N THR A 188 -2.94 21.98 8.96
CA THR A 188 -3.83 21.79 7.79
C THR A 188 -3.15 21.02 6.65
N ASN A 189 -1.85 21.28 6.45
CA ASN A 189 -1.05 20.60 5.44
C ASN A 189 -0.63 19.18 5.85
N ALA A 190 -0.70 18.84 7.15
CA ALA A 190 -0.34 17.52 7.66
C ALA A 190 -1.28 16.42 7.12
N ALA A 191 -2.53 16.76 6.78
CA ALA A 191 -3.49 15.84 6.17
C ALA A 191 -3.04 15.30 4.80
N PHE A 192 -2.14 16.01 4.11
CA PHE A 192 -1.63 15.64 2.79
C PHE A 192 -0.26 14.96 2.83
N LEU A 193 0.29 14.69 4.02
CA LEU A 193 1.54 13.94 4.17
C LEU A 193 1.32 12.45 3.92
N CYS A 194 2.33 11.77 3.36
CA CYS A 194 2.34 10.32 3.31
C CYS A 194 2.48 9.73 4.72
N ARG A 195 2.03 8.49 4.93
CA ARG A 195 1.97 7.87 6.27
C ARG A 195 3.32 7.93 7.04
N PRO A 196 4.48 7.62 6.44
CA PRO A 196 5.77 7.72 7.15
C PRO A 196 6.12 9.16 7.57
N LEU A 197 5.93 10.15 6.69
CA LEU A 197 6.20 11.55 7.01
C LEU A 197 5.21 12.14 8.02
N TYR A 198 3.95 11.69 7.98
CA TYR A 198 2.95 12.07 8.97
C TYR A 198 3.34 11.62 10.38
N ILE A 199 3.88 10.41 10.53
CA ILE A 199 4.37 9.90 11.83
C ILE A 199 5.53 10.77 12.32
N VAL A 200 6.51 11.06 11.47
CA VAL A 200 7.64 11.95 11.83
C VAL A 200 7.12 13.31 12.28
N TYR A 201 6.17 13.89 11.55
CA TYR A 201 5.61 15.20 11.86
C TYR A 201 4.86 15.23 13.20
N VAL A 202 4.00 14.24 13.47
CA VAL A 202 3.24 14.18 14.73
C VAL A 202 4.17 14.01 15.92
N GLU A 203 5.16 13.12 15.82
CA GLU A 203 6.12 12.89 16.90
C GLU A 203 7.06 14.09 17.08
N ALA A 204 7.45 14.77 15.99
CA ALA A 204 8.24 16.01 16.06
C ALA A 204 7.47 17.16 16.71
N ALA A 205 6.20 17.34 16.36
CA ALA A 205 5.34 18.35 16.97
C ALA A 205 5.16 18.08 18.48
N ALA A 206 4.89 16.82 18.85
CA ALA A 206 4.82 16.42 20.26
C ALA A 206 6.15 16.65 21.01
N PHE A 207 7.28 16.35 20.38
CA PHE A 207 8.60 16.58 20.97
C PHE A 207 8.93 18.07 21.13
N GLN A 208 8.51 18.93 20.19
CA GLN A 208 8.68 20.38 20.26
C GLN A 208 7.92 20.97 21.45
N GLU A 209 6.70 20.49 21.75
CA GLU A 209 5.91 20.96 22.90
C GLU A 209 6.61 20.65 24.24
N VAL A 210 7.27 19.50 24.35
CA VAL A 210 7.97 19.08 25.57
C VAL A 210 9.36 19.73 25.69
N TYR A 211 10.07 19.89 24.57
CA TYR A 211 11.46 20.38 24.54
C TYR A 211 11.65 21.56 23.58
N PRO A 212 11.05 22.74 23.87
CA PRO A 212 11.17 23.94 23.02
C PRO A 212 12.62 24.48 22.94
N ASN A 213 13.48 24.07 23.88
CA ASN A 213 14.89 24.44 23.89
C ASN A 213 15.72 23.66 22.85
N LEU A 214 15.26 22.47 22.43
CA LEU A 214 15.97 21.59 21.49
C LEU A 214 15.42 21.70 20.06
N VAL A 215 14.11 21.92 19.91
CA VAL A 215 13.46 22.09 18.60
C VAL A 215 12.87 23.48 18.50
N ALA A 216 13.37 24.27 17.54
CA ALA A 216 12.91 25.64 17.31
C ALA A 216 11.58 25.68 16.55
N SER A 217 11.44 24.88 15.49
CA SER A 217 10.22 24.82 14.67
C SER A 217 10.14 23.54 13.85
N VAL A 218 8.90 23.08 13.58
CA VAL A 218 8.60 22.00 12.65
C VAL A 218 7.78 22.57 11.50
N ALA A 219 8.30 22.50 10.27
CA ALA A 219 7.66 23.02 9.07
C ALA A 219 7.35 21.90 8.07
N ILE A 220 6.26 22.07 7.32
CA ILE A 220 5.93 21.22 6.17
C ILE A 220 6.25 22.05 4.93
N ASP A 221 7.27 21.64 4.18
CA ASP A 221 7.71 22.30 2.96
C ASP A 221 7.20 21.55 1.73
N GLY A 222 6.75 22.28 0.72
CA GLY A 222 6.35 21.73 -0.58
C GLY A 222 4.97 22.17 -1.06
N GLU A 223 4.52 21.58 -2.17
CA GLU A 223 3.26 21.96 -2.82
C GLU A 223 2.13 20.96 -2.48
N PRO A 224 1.08 21.38 -1.74
CA PRO A 224 0.06 20.47 -1.21
C PRO A 224 -0.85 19.90 -2.30
N ASP A 225 -1.03 20.59 -3.42
CA ASP A 225 -1.95 20.16 -4.48
C ASP A 225 -1.40 18.98 -5.29
N ASP A 226 -0.07 18.88 -5.43
CA ASP A 226 0.56 17.72 -6.06
C ASP A 226 0.60 16.51 -5.11
N ALA A 227 0.72 16.74 -3.79
CA ALA A 227 0.59 15.68 -2.78
C ALA A 227 -0.81 15.05 -2.80
N LYS A 228 -1.87 15.87 -2.87
CA LYS A 228 -3.26 15.37 -2.96
C LYS A 228 -3.46 14.43 -4.15
N LYS A 229 -2.93 14.80 -5.32
CA LYS A 229 -3.05 13.96 -6.54
C LYS A 229 -2.34 12.62 -6.37
N ILE A 230 -1.15 12.62 -5.78
CA ILE A 230 -0.36 11.40 -5.58
C ILE A 230 -1.01 10.50 -4.50
N LEU A 231 -1.53 11.07 -3.42
CA LEU A 231 -2.25 10.31 -2.38
C LEU A 231 -3.55 9.71 -2.92
N ALA A 232 -4.33 10.47 -3.69
CA ALA A 232 -5.55 9.97 -4.33
C ALA A 232 -5.24 8.80 -5.29
N LYS A 233 -4.13 8.87 -6.02
CA LYS A 233 -3.65 7.76 -6.86
C LYS A 233 -3.23 6.53 -6.04
N MET A 234 -2.43 6.72 -4.98
CA MET A 234 -2.02 5.62 -4.08
C MET A 234 -3.21 4.94 -3.39
N GLN A 235 -4.27 5.70 -3.07
CA GLN A 235 -5.49 5.16 -2.48
C GLN A 235 -6.39 4.47 -3.51
N ALA A 236 -6.45 4.97 -4.75
CA ALA A 236 -7.19 4.35 -5.84
C ALA A 236 -6.58 3.01 -6.30
N SER A 237 -5.25 2.85 -6.21
CA SER A 237 -4.55 1.59 -6.47
C SER A 237 -4.66 0.57 -5.33
N GLY A 238 -5.24 0.93 -4.18
CA GLY A 238 -5.38 0.05 -3.01
C GLY A 238 -6.42 -1.08 -3.14
N GLY A 239 -6.93 -1.33 -4.35
CA GLY A 239 -7.89 -2.40 -4.66
C GLY A 239 -7.35 -3.55 -5.52
N ALA A 240 -6.09 -3.52 -5.93
CA ALA A 240 -5.45 -4.59 -6.68
C ALA A 240 -3.99 -4.75 -6.23
N GLU A 241 -3.74 -5.73 -5.37
CA GLU A 241 -2.41 -6.28 -5.15
C GLU A 241 -1.97 -7.03 -6.43
N ASP A 242 -1.50 -6.30 -7.44
CA ASP A 242 -0.57 -6.73 -8.51
C ASP A 242 -0.69 -5.73 -9.68
N ASP A 243 0.06 -4.62 -9.66
CA ASP A 243 0.46 -3.91 -10.89
C ASP A 243 1.50 -2.79 -10.66
N SER A 244 2.45 -2.98 -9.74
CA SER A 244 3.56 -2.02 -9.57
C SER A 244 4.60 -2.08 -10.71
N ASP A 245 4.45 -3.02 -11.66
CA ASP A 245 5.34 -3.15 -12.83
C ASP A 245 4.87 -2.34 -14.05
N SER A 246 3.59 -1.95 -14.13
CA SER A 246 3.03 -1.32 -15.33
C SER A 246 3.35 0.18 -15.45
N GLU A 247 3.50 0.93 -14.34
CA GLU A 247 3.72 2.39 -14.42
C GLU A 247 5.18 2.79 -14.71
N ALA A 248 6.17 1.98 -14.28
CA ALA A 248 7.56 2.21 -14.64
C ALA A 248 7.81 1.91 -16.13
N GLU A 249 7.11 0.92 -16.69
CA GLU A 249 7.16 0.61 -18.12
C GLU A 249 6.43 1.65 -18.99
N GLU A 250 5.28 2.20 -18.57
CA GLU A 250 4.54 3.19 -19.37
C GLU A 250 5.28 4.52 -19.57
N LEU A 251 5.98 5.03 -18.55
CA LEU A 251 6.74 6.27 -18.65
C LEU A 251 8.05 6.09 -19.45
N VAL A 252 8.70 4.93 -19.35
CA VAL A 252 9.86 4.57 -20.17
C VAL A 252 9.43 4.35 -21.64
N ALA A 253 8.26 3.75 -21.88
CA ALA A 253 7.69 3.55 -23.21
C ALA A 253 7.34 4.87 -23.92
N GLN A 254 6.78 5.87 -23.20
CA GLN A 254 6.50 7.20 -23.78
C GLN A 254 7.77 7.91 -24.27
N VAL A 255 8.91 7.75 -23.59
CA VAL A 255 10.21 8.27 -24.03
C VAL A 255 10.75 7.50 -25.23
N GLN A 256 10.51 6.19 -25.33
CA GLN A 256 10.92 5.38 -26.49
C GLN A 256 10.09 5.68 -27.75
N VAL A 257 8.80 6.00 -27.61
CA VAL A 257 7.94 6.39 -28.75
C VAL A 257 8.38 7.73 -29.36
N ALA A 258 8.88 8.67 -28.53
CA ALA A 258 9.48 9.92 -29.00
C ALA A 258 10.76 9.71 -29.85
N LYS A 259 11.49 8.60 -29.67
CA LYS A 259 12.68 8.25 -30.47
C LYS A 259 12.34 7.92 -31.93
N LYS A 260 11.11 7.46 -32.24
CA LYS A 260 10.71 7.07 -33.60
C LYS A 260 10.32 8.26 -34.48
N ARG A 261 9.86 9.37 -33.89
CA ARG A 261 9.45 10.59 -34.63
C ARG A 261 10.59 11.58 -34.91
N LYS A 262 11.75 11.45 -34.24
CA LYS A 262 12.88 12.41 -34.34
C LYS A 262 14.14 11.85 -34.99
N ARG A 263 14.05 10.75 -35.75
CA ARG A 263 15.19 10.13 -36.48
C ARG A 263 15.37 10.62 -37.92
N LYS A 264 15.06 11.89 -38.19
CA LYS A 264 15.35 12.52 -39.49
C LYS A 264 15.91 13.95 -39.34
N SER A 265 16.88 14.15 -38.45
CA SER A 265 17.85 15.24 -38.62
C SER A 265 19.00 15.16 -37.61
N ARG A 266 20.23 15.17 -38.16
CA ARG A 266 21.49 15.70 -37.59
C ARG A 266 22.31 14.81 -36.65
N THR A 267 23.32 14.23 -37.28
CA THR A 267 24.69 14.03 -36.79
C THR A 267 25.25 15.28 -36.09
N ALA A 268 25.68 15.13 -34.82
CA ALA A 268 26.83 15.79 -34.16
C ALA A 268 26.65 15.84 -32.62
N SER A 269 27.75 15.58 -31.89
CA SER A 269 27.91 15.63 -30.41
C SER A 269 27.23 14.49 -29.62
N ARG A 270 27.98 13.41 -29.35
CA ARG A 270 27.48 12.15 -28.75
C ARG A 270 27.93 11.89 -27.29
N GLY A 271 28.68 12.80 -26.66
CA GLY A 271 29.15 12.63 -25.27
C GLY A 271 28.27 13.28 -24.20
N GLY A 272 27.80 14.52 -24.42
CA GLY A 272 27.09 15.29 -23.37
C GLY A 272 25.58 15.03 -23.25
N LYS A 273 24.92 14.53 -24.30
CA LYS A 273 23.45 14.35 -24.30
C LYS A 273 22.98 13.09 -23.58
N ALA A 274 23.79 12.04 -23.57
CA ALA A 274 23.45 10.78 -22.89
C ALA A 274 23.41 10.95 -21.36
N ASN A 275 24.37 11.69 -20.80
CA ASN A 275 24.46 11.92 -19.35
C ASN A 275 23.28 12.76 -18.81
N VAL A 276 22.79 13.72 -19.60
CA VAL A 276 21.61 14.53 -19.22
C VAL A 276 20.31 13.69 -19.31
N GLU A 277 20.22 12.80 -20.29
CA GLU A 277 19.06 11.91 -20.47
C GLU A 277 18.99 10.85 -19.36
N GLU A 278 20.13 10.33 -18.92
CA GLU A 278 20.29 9.43 -17.77
C GLU A 278 19.94 10.13 -16.44
N GLN A 279 20.44 11.35 -16.22
CA GLN A 279 20.06 12.16 -15.04
C GLN A 279 18.57 12.47 -14.98
N ASN A 280 17.93 12.72 -16.13
CA ASN A 280 16.49 12.97 -16.17
C ASN A 280 15.66 11.70 -15.88
N GLN A 281 16.13 10.53 -16.32
CA GLN A 281 15.52 9.24 -15.98
C GLN A 281 15.66 8.93 -14.49
N LEU A 282 16.83 9.17 -13.90
CA LEU A 282 17.07 9.04 -12.47
C LEU A 282 16.16 9.97 -11.64
N LYS A 283 16.01 11.23 -12.05
CA LYS A 283 15.11 12.20 -11.41
C LYS A 283 13.64 11.80 -11.50
N ALA A 284 13.23 11.14 -12.59
CA ALA A 284 11.88 10.61 -12.73
C ALA A 284 11.67 9.38 -11.83
N PHE A 285 12.64 8.47 -11.77
CA PHE A 285 12.57 7.26 -10.94
C PHE A 285 12.60 7.59 -9.44
N LEU A 286 13.49 8.50 -9.02
CA LEU A 286 13.69 8.90 -7.63
C LEU A 286 12.88 10.14 -7.26
N ARG A 287 11.73 10.36 -7.91
CA ARG A 287 10.90 11.52 -7.60
C ARG A 287 10.50 11.48 -6.11
N PRO A 288 10.89 12.48 -5.30
CA PRO A 288 10.43 12.56 -3.93
C PRO A 288 8.93 12.82 -3.87
N PHE A 289 8.33 12.42 -2.76
CA PHE A 289 7.01 12.90 -2.37
C PHE A 289 7.07 14.44 -2.30
N PRO A 290 6.09 15.16 -2.87
CA PRO A 290 6.15 16.60 -3.07
C PRO A 290 6.09 17.41 -1.77
N LEU A 291 5.74 16.79 -0.65
CA LEU A 291 5.87 17.38 0.68
C LEU A 291 7.05 16.75 1.43
N SER A 292 7.82 17.59 2.10
CA SER A 292 8.89 17.22 3.02
C SER A 292 8.65 17.84 4.39
N VAL A 293 9.17 17.20 5.43
CA VAL A 293 9.08 17.71 6.81
C VAL A 293 10.45 18.25 7.19
N THR A 294 10.54 19.52 7.57
CA THR A 294 11.79 20.16 8.00
C THR A 294 11.70 20.47 9.49
N ILE A 295 12.63 19.90 10.26
CA ILE A 295 12.71 20.08 11.72
C ILE A 295 13.94 20.92 12.02
N THR A 296 13.74 22.10 12.60
CA THR A 296 14.84 23.02 12.94
C THR A 296 15.28 22.78 14.37
N LEU A 297 16.49 22.26 14.55
CA LEU A 297 17.08 21.99 15.86
C LEU A 297 17.86 23.20 16.36
N LYS A 298 17.80 23.45 17.67
CA LYS A 298 18.56 24.49 18.35
C LYS A 298 19.65 23.85 19.20
N THR A 299 20.91 24.24 18.95
CA THR A 299 22.04 23.89 19.82
C THR A 299 22.18 24.88 20.98
N PRO A 300 22.83 24.49 22.10
CA PRO A 300 23.08 25.39 23.23
C PRO A 300 23.86 26.66 22.85
N ASP A 301 24.67 26.62 21.79
CA ASP A 301 25.44 27.77 21.26
C ASP A 301 24.62 28.63 20.26
N GLU A 302 23.29 28.60 20.35
CA GLU A 302 22.30 29.33 19.54
C GLU A 302 22.29 29.06 18.01
N GLY A 303 23.09 28.11 17.52
CA GLY A 303 22.99 27.62 16.14
C GLY A 303 21.65 26.94 15.84
N GLN A 304 21.07 27.26 14.67
CA GLN A 304 19.86 26.60 14.14
C GLN A 304 20.24 25.65 13.00
N PHE A 305 19.76 24.41 13.08
CA PHE A 305 20.09 23.32 12.17
C PHE A 305 18.81 22.72 11.58
N PRO A 306 18.37 23.15 10.39
CA PRO A 306 17.21 22.57 9.71
C PRO A 306 17.55 21.20 9.10
N VAL A 307 16.83 20.18 9.56
CA VAL A 307 16.93 18.80 9.08
C VAL A 307 15.67 18.47 8.27
N ARG A 308 15.84 18.29 6.96
CA ARG A 308 14.76 17.98 6.02
C ARG A 308 14.62 16.46 5.83
N PHE A 309 13.40 15.95 6.02
CA PHE A 309 12.99 14.58 5.76
C PHE A 309 12.17 14.53 4.47
N SER A 310 12.64 13.76 3.49
CA SER A 310 11.95 13.52 2.23
C SER A 310 11.61 12.05 2.05
N TYR A 311 10.46 11.73 1.48
CA TYR A 311 10.06 10.33 1.25
C TYR A 311 10.16 9.98 -0.24
N VAL A 312 10.91 8.94 -0.59
CA VAL A 312 11.00 8.46 -1.97
C VAL A 312 10.02 7.31 -2.16
N THR A 313 8.91 7.55 -2.86
CA THR A 313 7.83 6.56 -3.03
C THR A 313 8.29 5.30 -3.74
N SER A 314 9.13 5.44 -4.78
CA SER A 314 9.65 4.31 -5.58
C SER A 314 10.54 3.36 -4.77
N LEU A 315 11.36 3.91 -3.87
CA LEU A 315 12.25 3.13 -3.00
C LEU A 315 11.58 2.74 -1.68
N ARG A 316 10.46 3.39 -1.35
CA ARG A 316 9.74 3.33 -0.07
C ARG A 316 10.56 3.73 1.13
N VAL A 317 11.57 4.59 0.95
CA VAL A 317 12.56 4.95 1.98
C VAL A 317 12.46 6.44 2.31
N VAL A 318 12.69 6.80 3.58
CA VAL A 318 12.84 8.20 4.02
C VAL A 318 14.31 8.62 3.93
N CYS A 319 14.60 9.77 3.34
CA CYS A 319 15.93 10.35 3.28
C CYS A 319 16.00 11.59 4.17
N CYS A 320 17.16 11.80 4.77
CA CYS A 320 17.44 12.94 5.65
C CYS A 320 18.55 13.80 5.04
N LYS A 321 18.33 15.11 5.03
CA LYS A 321 19.30 16.10 4.58
C LYS A 321 19.41 17.23 5.60
N LEU A 322 20.64 17.62 5.93
CA LEU A 322 20.93 18.80 6.73
C LEU A 322 21.10 20.02 5.80
N GLU A 323 20.37 21.11 6.05
CA GLU A 323 20.39 22.31 5.20
C GLU A 323 21.18 23.45 5.86
N VAL A 324 22.51 23.34 5.85
CA VAL A 324 23.40 24.36 6.43
C VAL A 324 24.34 24.87 5.35
N GLU A 325 24.47 26.19 5.21
CA GLU A 325 25.31 26.81 4.16
C GLU A 325 26.76 27.09 4.61
N HIS A 326 27.05 27.09 5.92
CA HIS A 326 28.31 27.62 6.48
C HIS A 326 29.25 26.57 7.11
N ILE A 327 28.98 25.27 6.96
CA ILE A 327 29.83 24.20 7.48
C ILE A 327 30.42 23.42 6.30
N ALA A 328 31.74 23.25 6.25
CA ALA A 328 32.36 22.34 5.28
C ALA A 328 32.02 20.89 5.65
N GLU A 329 31.63 20.06 4.67
CA GLU A 329 31.23 18.64 4.86
C GLU A 329 29.89 18.41 5.58
N VAL A 330 28.86 19.20 5.24
CA VAL A 330 27.48 19.07 5.75
C VAL A 330 26.90 17.66 5.57
N ASP A 331 27.20 17.03 4.43
CA ASP A 331 26.59 15.75 4.04
C ASP A 331 27.08 14.56 4.88
N SER A 332 28.21 14.67 5.58
CA SER A 332 28.76 13.62 6.45
C SER A 332 28.59 13.90 7.95
N LEU A 333 27.90 14.98 8.32
CA LEU A 333 27.81 15.41 9.71
C LEU A 333 27.01 14.43 10.59
N LEU A 334 25.97 13.83 10.01
CA LEU A 334 25.06 12.89 10.65
C LEU A 334 25.44 11.42 10.42
N ASP A 335 26.57 11.18 9.75
CA ASP A 335 27.10 9.82 9.55
C ASP A 335 27.55 9.23 10.89
N GLY A 336 27.31 7.92 11.08
CA GLY A 336 27.73 7.21 12.28
C GLY A 336 27.07 7.72 13.57
N LEU A 337 25.82 8.18 13.51
CA LEU A 337 25.00 8.40 14.72
C LEU A 337 24.79 7.08 15.49
N TYR A 338 24.62 5.99 14.75
CA TYR A 338 24.68 4.63 15.25
C TYR A 338 25.89 3.90 14.64
N PRO A 339 26.49 2.93 15.35
CA PRO A 339 27.63 2.18 14.83
C PRO A 339 27.28 1.49 13.50
N GLY A 340 28.06 1.78 12.45
CA GLY A 340 27.88 1.20 11.12
C GLY A 340 26.79 1.83 10.25
N ASP A 341 26.11 2.89 10.70
CA ASP A 341 25.11 3.61 9.90
C ASP A 341 25.72 4.84 9.21
N SER A 342 26.34 4.61 8.05
CA SER A 342 26.96 5.65 7.22
C SER A 342 25.99 6.26 6.19
N GLY A 343 24.78 5.70 6.05
CA GLY A 343 23.79 6.15 5.07
C GLY A 343 24.15 5.88 3.61
N LEU A 344 25.22 5.12 3.35
CA LEU A 344 25.69 4.77 1.99
C LEU A 344 24.89 3.59 1.39
N THR A 345 24.38 2.71 2.27
CA THR A 345 23.54 1.57 1.91
C THR A 345 22.09 1.83 2.30
N SER A 346 21.14 1.47 1.44
CA SER A 346 19.72 1.59 1.78
C SER A 346 19.27 0.51 2.78
N PRO A 347 18.54 0.89 3.84
CA PRO A 347 17.91 -0.03 4.80
C PRO A 347 16.98 -1.09 4.18
N ASN A 348 16.31 -0.73 3.09
CA ASN A 348 15.36 -1.61 2.41
C ASN A 348 16.09 -2.57 1.46
N PRO A 349 16.01 -3.91 1.67
CA PRO A 349 16.64 -4.88 0.77
C PRO A 349 16.09 -4.82 -0.66
N THR A 350 14.83 -4.41 -0.86
CA THR A 350 14.21 -4.27 -2.18
C THR A 350 14.89 -3.20 -3.03
N THR A 351 15.45 -2.16 -2.39
CA THR A 351 16.13 -1.07 -3.10
C THR A 351 17.32 -1.58 -3.91
N HIS A 352 18.07 -2.57 -3.42
CA HIS A 352 19.19 -3.16 -4.16
C HIS A 352 18.72 -3.74 -5.51
N TYR A 353 17.62 -4.49 -5.51
CA TYR A 353 17.05 -5.07 -6.74
C TYR A 353 16.44 -4.02 -7.66
N LEU A 354 15.80 -2.98 -7.11
CA LEU A 354 15.23 -1.89 -7.89
C LEU A 354 16.32 -1.03 -8.56
N LEU A 355 17.43 -0.78 -7.88
CA LEU A 355 18.56 -0.05 -8.45
C LEU A 355 19.23 -0.87 -9.57
N ALA A 356 19.43 -2.17 -9.35
CA ALA A 356 19.96 -3.08 -10.37
C ALA A 356 19.05 -3.17 -11.61
N LYS A 357 17.73 -3.25 -11.43
CA LYS A 357 16.75 -3.26 -12.54
C LYS A 357 16.82 -1.99 -13.39
N ASN A 358 17.15 -0.85 -12.78
CA ASN A 358 17.23 0.46 -13.43
C ASN A 358 18.66 0.89 -13.83
N GLY A 359 19.66 -0.01 -13.71
CA GLY A 359 21.04 0.26 -14.12
C GLY A 359 21.77 1.30 -13.28
N VAL A 360 21.40 1.44 -11.99
CA VAL A 360 22.00 2.41 -11.08
C VAL A 360 23.01 1.72 -10.17
N ASP A 361 24.30 1.92 -10.44
CA ASP A 361 25.37 1.21 -9.71
C ASP A 361 25.70 1.84 -8.35
N ASN A 362 25.47 3.15 -8.18
CA ASN A 362 25.83 3.88 -6.96
C ASN A 362 24.67 4.72 -6.42
N LEU A 363 24.13 4.31 -5.26
CA LEU A 363 23.01 4.98 -4.59
C LEU A 363 23.34 6.43 -4.19
N GLU A 364 24.54 6.69 -3.69
CA GLU A 364 24.97 8.04 -3.30
C GLU A 364 24.95 9.04 -4.46
N ARG A 365 25.42 8.61 -5.64
CA ARG A 365 25.44 9.45 -6.85
C ARG A 365 24.01 9.74 -7.31
N ALA A 366 23.14 8.75 -7.22
CA ALA A 366 21.73 8.90 -7.57
C ALA A 366 20.99 9.86 -6.62
N LEU A 367 21.23 9.76 -5.31
CA LEU A 367 20.59 10.62 -4.30
C LEU A 367 21.12 12.06 -4.32
N SER A 368 22.43 12.25 -4.57
CA SER A 368 23.04 13.58 -4.70
C SER A 368 22.54 14.34 -5.94
N VAL A 369 22.37 13.66 -7.08
CA VAL A 369 21.77 14.25 -8.30
C VAL A 369 20.34 14.75 -8.07
N CYS A 370 19.60 14.08 -7.20
CA CYS A 370 18.21 14.41 -6.85
C CYS A 370 18.09 15.31 -5.60
N ASN A 371 19.20 15.63 -4.93
CA ASN A 371 19.25 16.46 -3.73
C ASN A 371 18.39 15.91 -2.56
N LEU A 372 18.28 14.59 -2.42
CA LEU A 372 17.36 13.90 -1.50
C LEU A 372 17.92 13.67 -0.09
N GLY A 373 19.24 13.77 0.08
CA GLY A 373 19.93 13.41 1.33
C GLY A 373 20.21 11.90 1.44
N LYS A 374 20.55 11.44 2.64
CA LYS A 374 20.96 10.05 2.92
C LYS A 374 19.86 9.23 3.62
N PRO A 375 19.66 7.96 3.25
CA PRO A 375 18.67 7.08 3.85
C PRO A 375 19.25 6.32 5.05
N TYR A 376 19.45 7.00 6.19
CA TYR A 376 19.96 6.33 7.39
C TYR A 376 18.96 5.31 7.96
N GLN A 377 19.44 4.33 8.70
CA GLN A 377 18.57 3.37 9.40
C GLN A 377 17.68 4.07 10.41
N TRP A 378 18.25 4.99 11.20
CA TRP A 378 17.50 5.72 12.23
C TRP A 378 16.38 6.59 11.66
N THR A 379 16.53 7.09 10.42
CA THR A 379 15.47 7.87 9.75
C THR A 379 14.25 7.01 9.41
N GLN A 380 14.45 5.71 9.17
CA GLN A 380 13.34 4.78 8.95
C GLN A 380 12.60 4.50 10.25
N TRP A 381 13.34 4.30 11.35
CA TRP A 381 12.76 4.10 12.68
C TRP A 381 11.89 5.28 13.11
N LEU A 382 12.36 6.51 12.89
CA LEU A 382 11.59 7.73 13.13
C LEU A 382 10.30 7.80 12.32
N ALA A 383 10.32 7.27 11.09
CA ALA A 383 9.16 7.22 10.21
C ALA A 383 8.25 6.01 10.45
N GLY A 384 8.57 5.17 11.44
CA GLY A 384 7.83 3.96 11.78
C GLY A 384 8.07 2.78 10.84
N LEU A 385 9.07 2.86 9.96
CA LEU A 385 9.44 1.81 9.01
C LEU A 385 10.47 0.87 9.66
N ASP A 386 10.10 -0.39 9.84
CA ASP A 386 11.01 -1.43 10.33
C ASP A 386 11.44 -2.35 9.18
N TYR A 387 12.71 -2.25 8.79
CA TYR A 387 13.34 -3.16 7.85
C TYR A 387 14.16 -4.17 8.63
N LEU A 388 14.09 -5.44 8.22
CA LEU A 388 14.90 -6.51 8.81
C LEU A 388 16.37 -6.10 8.77
N SER A 389 16.92 -5.72 9.92
CA SER A 389 18.33 -5.38 10.04
C SER A 389 19.18 -6.60 9.66
N SER A 390 20.27 -6.37 8.92
CA SER A 390 21.25 -7.41 8.59
C SER A 390 21.91 -8.04 9.84
N SER A 391 21.68 -7.49 11.04
CA SER A 391 22.23 -7.97 12.32
C SER A 391 21.15 -8.46 13.31
N ALA A 392 20.14 -9.21 12.86
CA ALA A 392 19.10 -9.70 13.76
C ALA A 392 19.54 -10.91 14.60
N SER A 393 20.01 -10.65 15.82
CA SER A 393 19.95 -11.58 16.95
C SER A 393 19.14 -10.97 18.09
N SER A 394 17.84 -10.74 17.87
CA SER A 394 16.86 -10.62 18.95
C SER A 394 15.43 -10.68 18.40
N SER A 395 14.62 -11.44 19.12
CA SER A 395 13.25 -11.90 18.86
C SER A 395 12.20 -10.81 18.70
N SER A 396 11.50 -10.83 17.57
CA SER A 396 10.02 -10.83 17.40
C SER A 396 9.72 -10.38 15.98
N LEU A 397 8.98 -11.20 15.21
CA LEU A 397 8.60 -10.83 13.84
C LEU A 397 7.52 -9.74 13.87
N PRO A 398 7.68 -8.61 13.17
CA PRO A 398 6.55 -7.77 12.79
C PRO A 398 6.07 -8.20 11.39
N THR A 399 4.89 -8.81 11.33
CA THR A 399 4.21 -9.27 10.10
C THR A 399 3.49 -8.14 9.35
N SER A 400 3.95 -6.89 9.43
CA SER A 400 3.34 -5.81 8.64
C SER A 400 4.36 -4.78 8.16
N GLN A 401 4.46 -4.62 6.85
CA GLN A 401 5.22 -3.54 6.18
C GLN A 401 4.59 -2.14 6.40
N GLN A 402 3.65 -2.00 7.34
CA GLN A 402 2.96 -0.74 7.61
C GLN A 402 3.75 0.12 8.61
N PRO A 403 3.85 1.44 8.39
CA PRO A 403 4.52 2.35 9.31
C PRO A 403 3.85 2.33 10.70
N CYS A 404 4.61 1.96 11.74
CA CYS A 404 4.13 1.85 13.11
C CYS A 404 4.65 3.01 13.98
N ALA A 405 3.73 3.75 14.61
CA ALA A 405 4.07 4.89 15.48
C ALA A 405 4.73 4.48 16.81
N ASP A 406 4.62 3.21 17.23
CA ASP A 406 5.28 2.76 18.46
C ASP A 406 6.81 2.64 18.30
N LEU A 407 7.28 2.38 17.07
CA LEU A 407 8.70 2.33 16.77
C LEU A 407 9.32 3.72 16.85
N SER A 408 8.66 4.73 16.26
CA SER A 408 9.14 6.11 16.30
C SER A 408 9.24 6.58 17.75
N ARG A 409 8.20 6.40 18.57
CA ARG A 409 8.18 6.81 19.99
C ARG A 409 9.37 6.28 20.82
N ARG A 410 9.78 5.03 20.60
CA ARG A 410 10.90 4.41 21.34
C ARG A 410 12.25 5.03 20.99
N HIS A 411 12.40 5.48 19.73
CA HIS A 411 13.68 5.96 19.22
C HIS A 411 13.76 7.49 19.10
N PHE A 412 12.63 8.21 19.04
CA PHE A 412 12.56 9.64 18.75
C PHE A 412 13.38 10.47 19.75
N GLU A 413 13.11 10.33 21.04
CA GLU A 413 13.80 11.09 22.08
C GLU A 413 15.31 10.85 22.09
N ARG A 414 15.73 9.59 21.98
CA ARG A 414 17.15 9.20 21.99
C ARG A 414 17.88 9.70 20.74
N THR A 415 17.30 9.51 19.57
CA THR A 415 17.91 9.91 18.29
C THR A 415 18.06 11.43 18.20
N PHE A 416 17.03 12.20 18.56
CA PHE A 416 17.10 13.66 18.50
C PHE A 416 18.10 14.25 19.50
N ARG A 417 18.23 13.69 20.71
CA ARG A 417 19.31 14.07 21.62
C ARG A 417 20.69 13.79 21.02
N LEU A 418 20.90 12.59 20.48
CA LEU A 418 22.17 12.25 19.81
C LEU A 418 22.49 13.18 18.64
N ILE A 419 21.49 13.61 17.87
CA ILE A 419 21.67 14.59 16.78
C ILE A 419 22.10 15.94 17.35
N VAL A 420 21.38 16.47 18.36
CA VAL A 420 21.73 17.77 18.98
C VAL A 420 23.11 17.72 19.61
N ASP A 421 23.44 16.64 20.34
CA ASP A 421 24.76 16.42 20.92
C ASP A 421 25.84 16.37 19.84
N ARG A 422 25.60 15.64 18.74
CA ARG A 422 26.53 15.57 17.60
C ARG A 422 26.73 16.92 16.93
N LEU A 423 25.67 17.70 16.74
CA LEU A 423 25.76 19.04 16.14
C LEU A 423 26.57 19.97 17.05
N SER A 424 26.29 19.97 18.35
CA SER A 424 27.01 20.74 19.36
C SER A 424 28.51 20.38 19.38
N THR A 425 28.84 19.09 19.43
CA THR A 425 30.24 18.64 19.46
C THR A 425 30.98 18.97 18.17
N ARG A 426 30.29 18.96 17.02
CA ARG A 426 30.89 19.32 15.73
C ARG A 426 31.12 20.81 15.59
N VAL A 427 30.23 21.66 16.09
CA VAL A 427 30.47 23.10 16.18
C VAL A 427 31.69 23.36 17.05
N ALA A 428 31.77 22.77 18.24
CA ALA A 428 32.92 22.90 19.14
C ALA A 428 34.23 22.39 18.50
N LEU A 429 34.19 21.24 17.81
CA LEU A 429 35.33 20.68 17.10
C LEU A 429 35.76 21.57 15.93
N SER A 430 34.83 22.15 15.17
CA SER A 430 35.16 23.06 14.07
C SER A 430 35.89 24.32 14.56
N GLN A 431 35.48 24.86 15.70
CA GLN A 431 36.15 25.97 16.36
C GLN A 431 37.54 25.57 16.85
N GLN A 432 37.70 24.38 17.44
CA GLN A 432 39.01 23.86 17.87
C GLN A 432 39.95 23.64 16.70
N LEU A 433 39.48 23.06 15.60
CA LEU A 433 40.29 22.86 14.40
C LEU A 433 40.75 24.20 13.81
N ALA A 434 39.89 25.23 13.82
CA ALA A 434 40.28 26.57 13.40
C ALA A 434 41.39 27.16 14.29
N GLN A 435 41.25 27.04 15.62
CA GLN A 435 42.28 27.49 16.56
C GLN A 435 43.60 26.72 16.39
N LEU A 436 43.54 25.40 16.24
CA LEU A 436 44.72 24.55 16.04
C LEU A 436 45.42 24.84 14.71
N ALA A 437 44.66 25.15 13.65
CA ALA A 437 45.22 25.56 12.35
C ALA A 437 45.98 26.89 12.45
N GLU A 438 45.55 27.80 13.33
CA GLU A 438 46.26 29.05 13.66
C GLU A 438 47.44 28.85 14.64
N GLY A 439 47.65 27.62 15.13
CA GLY A 439 48.68 27.29 16.12
C GLY A 439 48.32 27.70 17.55
N GLN A 440 47.07 28.09 17.81
CA GLN A 440 46.59 28.47 19.14
C GLN A 440 45.90 27.27 19.82
N ILE A 441 46.28 26.98 21.06
CA ILE A 441 45.66 25.93 21.87
C ILE A 441 44.94 26.60 23.05
N VAL A 442 43.63 26.74 22.93
CA VAL A 442 42.77 27.25 24.00
C VAL A 442 42.13 26.07 24.73
N VAL A 443 42.33 26.00 26.05
CA VAL A 443 41.87 24.88 26.88
C VAL A 443 41.25 25.44 28.16
N ASP A 444 40.02 25.04 28.45
CA ASP A 444 39.40 25.31 29.75
C ASP A 444 40.06 24.44 30.83
N GLY A 445 40.67 25.07 31.84
CA GLY A 445 41.43 24.36 32.89
C GLY A 445 42.94 24.38 32.72
N ALA A 446 43.52 25.46 32.17
CA ALA A 446 44.97 25.68 32.04
C ALA A 446 45.81 25.38 33.30
N ASN A 447 45.22 25.45 34.50
CA ASN A 447 45.87 25.07 35.76
C ASN A 447 46.25 23.58 35.84
N ARG A 448 45.74 22.72 34.95
CA ARG A 448 46.05 21.28 34.86
C ARG A 448 47.35 20.99 34.12
N PHE A 449 47.92 21.96 33.43
CA PHE A 449 49.17 21.83 32.68
C PHE A 449 50.23 22.77 33.28
N PRO A 450 51.53 22.51 33.05
CA PRO A 450 52.59 23.44 33.43
C PRO A 450 52.40 24.80 32.75
N GLN A 451 52.54 25.90 33.51
CA GLN A 451 52.33 27.27 33.00
C GLN A 451 53.37 27.74 31.98
N LYS A 452 54.52 27.04 31.87
CA LYS A 452 55.59 27.36 30.94
C LYS A 452 55.82 26.15 30.04
N VAL A 453 55.31 26.22 28.81
CA VAL A 453 55.57 25.26 27.73
C VAL A 453 56.27 26.02 26.60
N SER A 454 57.46 25.56 26.26
CA SER A 454 58.34 26.06 25.19
C SER A 454 58.10 25.39 23.84
N SER A 455 57.48 24.20 23.83
CA SER A 455 57.04 23.52 22.60
C SER A 455 55.91 24.29 21.92
N VAL A 456 55.99 24.47 20.59
CA VAL A 456 54.97 25.17 19.79
C VAL A 456 54.39 24.26 18.72
N LEU A 457 53.07 24.35 18.52
CA LEU A 457 52.37 23.72 17.39
C LEU A 457 52.62 24.55 16.13
N GLN A 458 53.46 24.04 15.22
CA GLN A 458 53.87 24.77 14.02
C GLN A 458 52.93 24.53 12.84
N ARG A 459 52.44 23.29 12.69
CA ARG A 459 51.62 22.87 11.55
C ARG A 459 50.50 21.98 12.06
N PHE A 460 49.28 22.26 11.61
CA PHE A 460 48.10 21.42 11.82
C PHE A 460 47.25 21.49 10.55
N VAL A 461 47.41 20.54 9.64
CA VAL A 461 46.81 20.59 8.29
C VAL A 461 46.04 19.31 8.00
N LYS A 462 44.83 19.44 7.45
CA LYS A 462 44.03 18.29 7.01
C LYS A 462 44.70 17.58 5.84
N ILE A 463 44.78 16.25 5.90
CA ILE A 463 45.30 15.40 4.83
C ILE A 463 44.27 14.33 4.45
N THR A 464 44.48 13.68 3.31
CA THR A 464 43.64 12.57 2.87
C THR A 464 43.97 11.28 3.63
N ALA A 465 43.02 10.36 3.71
CA ALA A 465 43.24 9.03 4.31
C ALA A 465 44.37 8.26 3.60
N GLU A 466 44.51 8.43 2.29
CA GLU A 466 45.56 7.79 1.49
C GLU A 466 46.96 8.30 1.87
N GLU A 467 47.11 9.62 2.01
CA GLU A 467 48.36 10.25 2.47
C GLU A 467 48.71 9.82 3.90
N ALA A 468 47.72 9.75 4.79
CA ALA A 468 47.88 9.27 6.16
C ALA A 468 48.40 7.82 6.19
N ILE A 469 47.80 6.92 5.40
CA ILE A 469 48.21 5.51 5.31
C ILE A 469 49.63 5.38 4.75
N MET A 470 50.01 6.20 3.76
CA MET A 470 51.36 6.22 3.23
C MET A 470 52.39 6.65 4.28
N ARG A 471 52.04 7.60 5.16
CA ARG A 471 52.93 8.11 6.21
C ARG A 471 53.19 7.11 7.34
N ILE A 472 52.21 6.26 7.66
CA ILE A 472 52.38 5.14 8.62
C ILE A 472 53.35 4.09 8.06
N GLY A 473 53.43 3.97 6.74
CA GLY A 473 54.31 3.03 6.04
C GLY A 473 53.78 1.59 6.03
N PHE A 474 54.66 0.64 5.71
CA PHE A 474 54.38 -0.79 5.64
C PHE A 474 55.39 -1.55 6.50
N GLY A 475 54.93 -2.21 7.56
CA GLY A 475 55.79 -2.94 8.48
C GLY A 475 55.00 -3.71 9.56
N THR A 476 55.68 -4.56 10.33
CA THR A 476 55.06 -5.36 11.40
C THR A 476 54.44 -4.44 12.47
N GLY A 477 53.15 -4.58 12.73
CA GLY A 477 52.39 -3.75 13.70
C GLY A 477 51.75 -2.49 13.11
N THR A 478 52.05 -2.12 11.85
CA THR A 478 51.39 -1.00 11.17
C THR A 478 49.94 -1.31 10.79
N GLU A 479 49.56 -2.58 10.64
CA GLU A 479 48.18 -3.00 10.36
C GLU A 479 47.24 -2.67 11.52
N ASN A 480 47.65 -2.94 12.75
CA ASN A 480 46.86 -2.59 13.94
C ASN A 480 46.66 -1.07 14.06
N VAL A 481 47.69 -0.27 13.71
CA VAL A 481 47.59 1.20 13.72
C VAL A 481 46.60 1.67 12.64
N LYS A 482 46.63 1.04 11.46
CA LYS A 482 45.68 1.32 10.37
C LYS A 482 44.25 0.88 10.71
N GLU A 483 44.08 -0.20 11.48
CA GLU A 483 42.78 -0.67 11.95
C GLU A 483 42.21 0.27 13.03
N MET A 484 43.05 0.77 13.94
CA MET A 484 42.67 1.77 14.94
C MET A 484 42.33 3.13 14.31
N MET A 485 42.94 3.46 13.17
CA MET A 485 42.61 4.64 12.37
C MET A 485 41.53 4.29 11.33
N SER A 486 40.25 4.26 11.74
CA SER A 486 39.12 4.01 10.84
C SER A 486 39.17 4.91 9.60
N LYS A 487 38.88 4.33 8.42
CA LYS A 487 38.84 5.05 7.12
C LYS A 487 37.88 6.24 7.11
N GLU A 488 36.89 6.24 7.98
CA GLU A 488 35.85 7.27 8.07
C GLU A 488 36.30 8.48 8.90
N SER A 489 37.49 8.43 9.51
CA SER A 489 38.05 9.48 10.35
C SER A 489 38.59 10.68 9.54
N LEU A 490 38.63 11.85 10.17
CA LEU A 490 39.34 13.01 9.63
C LEU A 490 40.83 12.91 9.98
N PHE A 491 41.71 13.02 8.99
CA PHE A 491 43.15 12.89 9.16
C PHE A 491 43.84 14.26 9.14
N PHE A 492 44.77 14.47 10.06
CA PHE A 492 45.57 15.70 10.16
C PHE A 492 47.05 15.39 10.31
N ASP A 493 47.85 16.14 9.56
CA ASP A 493 49.31 16.20 9.65
C ASP A 493 49.72 17.31 10.61
N VAL A 494 50.43 16.93 11.66
CA VAL A 494 50.77 17.80 12.78
C VAL A 494 52.28 17.86 12.98
N THR A 495 52.82 19.05 13.19
CA THR A 495 54.25 19.24 13.51
C THR A 495 54.40 20.10 14.74
N ILE A 496 55.09 19.56 15.75
CA ILE A 496 55.42 20.22 17.01
C ILE A 496 56.92 20.51 17.01
N THR A 497 57.31 21.74 17.32
CA THR A 497 58.72 22.15 17.34
C THR A 497 59.17 22.67 18.68
N LYS A 498 60.38 22.29 19.08
CA LYS A 498 61.09 22.82 20.26
C LYS A 498 62.59 22.82 19.99
N ASP A 499 63.26 23.97 20.15
CA ASP A 499 64.71 24.14 20.01
C ASP A 499 65.28 23.44 18.75
N GLU A 500 64.73 23.75 17.57
CA GLU A 500 65.06 23.18 16.25
C GLU A 500 64.76 21.67 16.06
N LYS A 501 64.23 20.99 17.08
CA LYS A 501 63.77 19.60 16.97
C LYS A 501 62.29 19.55 16.58
N CYS A 502 61.97 18.72 15.59
CA CYS A 502 60.62 18.56 15.06
C CYS A 502 60.05 17.18 15.42
N LEU A 503 58.89 17.16 16.07
CA LEU A 503 58.07 15.98 16.31
C LEU A 503 56.91 16.00 15.30
N GLU A 504 56.84 14.99 14.47
CA GLU A 504 55.78 14.82 13.48
C GLU A 504 54.71 13.88 14.03
N ALA A 505 53.44 14.26 13.90
CA ALA A 505 52.33 13.47 14.37
C ALA A 505 51.22 13.37 13.32
N LEU A 506 50.62 12.19 13.23
CA LEU A 506 49.41 11.93 12.45
C LEU A 506 48.24 11.79 13.42
N VAL A 507 47.21 12.61 13.25
CA VAL A 507 46.03 12.62 14.11
C VAL A 507 44.82 12.14 13.32
N ALA A 508 44.18 11.09 13.82
CA ALA A 508 42.91 10.59 13.30
C ALA A 508 41.78 10.96 14.26
N VAL A 509 40.84 11.78 13.80
CA VAL A 509 39.67 12.18 14.57
C VAL A 509 38.46 11.37 14.08
N PRO A 510 37.93 10.43 14.88
CA PRO A 510 36.82 9.56 14.48
C PRO A 510 35.52 10.35 14.31
N GLN A 511 34.60 9.83 13.49
CA GLN A 511 33.30 10.49 13.30
C GLN A 511 32.44 10.51 14.58
N SER A 512 32.65 9.54 15.45
CA SER A 512 32.00 9.36 16.75
C SER A 512 32.54 10.29 17.84
N TYR A 513 33.43 11.24 17.52
CA TYR A 513 33.95 12.22 18.48
C TYR A 513 32.80 12.97 19.20
N PRO A 514 32.83 13.11 20.53
CA PRO A 514 33.90 12.78 21.49
C PRO A 514 33.73 11.40 22.18
N GLN A 515 32.78 10.57 21.74
CA GLN A 515 32.59 9.23 22.33
C GLN A 515 33.81 8.35 22.10
N GLU A 516 34.39 8.42 20.91
CA GLU A 516 35.71 7.86 20.60
C GLU A 516 36.74 8.99 20.63
N ALA A 517 37.87 8.74 21.30
CA ALA A 517 38.94 9.72 21.43
C ALA A 517 39.75 9.81 20.12
N PRO A 518 40.25 11.00 19.75
CA PRO A 518 41.22 11.12 18.67
C PRO A 518 42.47 10.29 18.94
N PHE A 519 43.01 9.68 17.88
CA PHE A 519 44.19 8.83 17.94
C PHE A 519 45.39 9.56 17.33
N TRP A 520 46.47 9.65 18.08
CA TRP A 520 47.72 10.31 17.73
C TRP A 520 48.81 9.26 17.51
N PHE A 521 49.46 9.33 16.36
CA PHE A 521 50.62 8.52 16.01
C PHE A 521 51.83 9.41 15.80
N PHE A 522 52.92 9.18 16.52
CA PHE A 522 54.08 10.08 16.55
C PHE A 522 55.30 9.47 15.85
N SER A 523 56.06 10.34 15.20
CA SER A 523 57.34 10.02 14.57
C SER A 523 58.36 11.12 14.85
N PHE A 524 59.58 10.70 15.16
CA PHE A 524 60.68 11.60 15.54
C PHE A 524 61.99 11.11 14.93
N GLY A 525 62.69 11.97 14.19
CA GLY A 525 63.99 11.66 13.58
C GLY A 525 63.97 10.43 12.66
N GLY A 526 62.86 10.18 11.96
CA GLY A 526 62.68 9.01 11.08
C GLY A 526 62.34 7.70 11.81
N THR A 527 62.13 7.73 13.14
CA THR A 527 61.68 6.58 13.94
C THR A 527 60.24 6.74 14.41
N THR A 528 59.54 5.62 14.57
CA THR A 528 58.15 5.56 15.07
C THR A 528 58.07 4.87 16.43
N SER A 529 56.92 4.92 17.09
CA SER A 529 56.66 4.25 18.38
C SER A 529 56.81 2.73 18.38
N LEU A 530 56.78 2.11 17.20
CA LEU A 530 57.05 0.68 17.04
C LEU A 530 58.49 0.34 17.41
N LEU A 531 59.43 1.24 17.10
CA LEU A 531 60.87 1.04 17.29
C LEU A 531 61.42 1.77 18.52
N ASN A 532 60.77 2.85 18.95
CA ASN A 532 61.24 3.70 20.04
C ASN A 532 60.29 3.63 21.26
N ALA A 533 60.77 3.07 22.37
CA ALA A 533 60.01 2.94 23.61
C ALA A 533 59.58 4.30 24.19
N GLY A 534 60.42 5.34 24.05
CA GLY A 534 60.07 6.68 24.53
C GLY A 534 58.91 7.33 23.76
N LEU A 535 58.84 7.09 22.44
CA LEU A 535 57.70 7.52 21.62
C LEU A 535 56.43 6.71 21.94
N ARG A 536 56.58 5.42 22.28
CA ARG A 536 55.46 4.57 22.69
C ARG A 536 54.84 5.02 24.02
N ASP A 537 55.67 5.41 24.97
CA ASP A 537 55.18 5.97 26.24
C ASP A 537 54.52 7.33 26.05
N LEU A 538 55.08 8.19 25.17
CA LEU A 538 54.45 9.45 24.77
C LEU A 538 53.09 9.21 24.12
N GLU A 539 53.00 8.32 23.13
CA GLU A 539 51.75 7.92 22.49
C GLU A 539 50.71 7.42 23.50
N ARG A 540 51.13 6.56 24.44
CA ARG A 540 50.24 6.06 25.50
C ARG A 540 49.69 7.21 26.33
N THR A 541 50.51 8.20 26.68
CA THR A 541 50.07 9.31 27.52
C THR A 541 49.07 10.23 26.81
N VAL A 542 49.24 10.46 25.51
CA VAL A 542 48.32 11.30 24.72
C VAL A 542 47.04 10.54 24.38
N ASN A 543 47.14 9.29 23.91
CA ASN A 543 45.98 8.49 23.50
C ASN A 543 45.15 8.00 24.69
N CYS A 544 45.77 7.69 25.83
CA CYS A 544 45.07 7.29 27.05
C CYS A 544 44.76 8.46 27.99
N PHE A 545 44.98 9.71 27.57
CA PHE A 545 44.76 10.92 28.38
C PHE A 545 43.36 10.97 29.02
N ARG A 546 42.33 10.57 28.24
CA ARG A 546 40.94 10.49 28.72
C ARG A 546 40.81 9.59 29.96
N VAL A 547 41.50 8.45 29.94
CA VAL A 547 41.47 7.46 31.02
C VAL A 547 42.29 7.94 32.22
N SER A 548 43.48 8.52 31.99
CA SER A 548 44.36 8.95 33.08
C SER A 548 43.77 10.10 33.90
N MET A 549 42.97 10.96 33.26
CA MET A 549 42.35 12.11 33.91
C MET A 549 40.99 11.79 34.57
N GLY A 550 40.52 10.54 34.52
CA GLY A 550 39.23 10.16 35.08
C GLY A 550 38.05 10.92 34.46
N LEU A 551 38.21 11.42 33.23
CA LEU A 551 37.16 12.10 32.48
C LEU A 551 36.09 11.06 32.15
N GLY A 552 35.04 11.02 32.97
CA GLY A 552 33.88 10.17 32.73
C GLY A 552 33.25 10.49 31.37
N ILE A 553 32.45 9.57 30.85
CA ILE A 553 31.72 9.75 29.60
C ILE A 553 30.77 10.98 29.66
N ALA A 554 30.44 11.46 30.88
CA ALA A 554 29.38 12.44 31.16
C ALA A 554 29.82 13.91 31.36
N SER A 555 31.09 14.28 31.26
CA SER A 555 31.51 15.69 31.35
C SER A 555 31.45 16.38 29.98
N ASP A 556 30.26 16.85 29.57
CA ASP A 556 29.95 17.31 28.21
C ASP A 556 30.89 18.42 27.68
N ARG A 557 31.31 19.35 28.53
CA ARG A 557 32.10 20.51 28.09
C ARG A 557 33.59 20.19 27.91
N GLU A 558 34.17 19.43 28.84
CA GLU A 558 35.58 19.03 28.77
C GLU A 558 35.81 17.93 27.71
N ASN A 559 34.86 17.02 27.54
CA ASN A 559 34.92 15.99 26.50
C ASN A 559 34.82 16.61 25.09
N SER A 560 34.08 17.72 24.95
CA SER A 560 34.03 18.45 23.68
C SER A 560 35.38 19.06 23.30
N GLN A 561 36.26 19.37 24.27
CA GLN A 561 37.62 19.91 24.10
C GLN A 561 38.73 18.84 24.16
N LEU A 562 38.39 17.56 24.01
CA LEU A 562 39.35 16.47 24.15
C LEU A 562 40.53 16.57 23.16
N LEU A 563 40.29 17.04 21.93
CA LEU A 563 41.36 17.21 20.94
C LEU A 563 42.37 18.29 21.34
N SER A 564 41.91 19.45 21.81
CA SER A 564 42.80 20.53 22.26
C SER A 564 43.55 20.15 23.55
N LEU A 565 42.89 19.41 24.45
CA LEU A 565 43.53 18.82 25.64
C LEU A 565 44.64 17.83 25.28
N GLN A 566 44.39 16.92 24.33
CA GLN A 566 45.40 15.97 23.85
C GLN A 566 46.56 16.69 23.13
N ALA A 567 46.28 17.74 22.36
CA ALA A 567 47.31 18.55 21.72
C ALA A 567 48.20 19.23 22.76
N MET A 568 47.61 19.80 23.83
CA MET A 568 48.38 20.38 24.94
C MET A 568 49.22 19.33 25.67
N GLN A 569 48.65 18.14 25.93
CA GLN A 569 49.39 17.02 26.51
C GLN A 569 50.54 16.58 25.62
N ALA A 570 50.38 16.58 24.29
CA ALA A 570 51.45 16.24 23.35
C ALA A 570 52.61 17.24 23.40
N LEU A 571 52.31 18.55 23.54
CA LEU A 571 53.35 19.57 23.73
C LEU A 571 54.16 19.33 25.01
N VAL A 572 53.47 19.08 26.13
CA VAL A 572 54.11 18.82 27.44
C VAL A 572 54.89 17.50 27.41
N ALA A 573 54.33 16.44 26.83
CA ALA A 573 55.00 15.15 26.72
C ALA A 573 56.26 15.24 25.85
N PHE A 574 56.26 16.08 24.81
CA PHE A 574 57.47 16.32 24.01
C PHE A 574 58.56 17.02 24.82
N GLU A 575 58.22 17.96 25.71
CA GLU A 575 59.18 18.59 26.62
C GLU A 575 59.77 17.58 27.59
N VAL A 576 58.92 16.75 28.21
CA VAL A 576 59.36 15.68 29.10
C VAL A 576 60.27 14.71 28.34
N MET A 577 59.97 14.39 27.08
CA MET A 577 60.81 13.49 26.30
C MET A 577 62.22 14.06 26.06
N LEU A 578 62.35 15.36 25.81
CA LEU A 578 63.62 16.01 25.51
C LEU A 578 64.42 16.42 26.76
N ASP A 579 63.77 17.00 27.76
CA ASP A 579 64.42 17.74 28.86
C ASP A 579 64.04 17.21 30.25
N VAL A 580 63.93 15.87 30.43
CA VAL A 580 63.67 15.26 31.75
C VAL A 580 64.58 15.82 32.86
N ASP A 581 65.83 16.14 32.51
CA ASP A 581 66.85 16.61 33.45
C ASP A 581 66.64 18.05 33.95
N GLN A 582 65.85 18.85 33.23
CA GLN A 582 65.57 20.25 33.58
C GLN A 582 64.22 20.42 34.30
N LEU A 583 63.41 19.36 34.37
CA LEU A 583 62.07 19.37 34.96
C LEU A 583 62.07 18.95 36.43
N ARG A 584 61.05 19.39 37.17
CA ARG A 584 60.78 18.93 38.55
C ARG A 584 60.06 17.59 38.51
N VAL A 585 60.77 16.52 38.89
CA VAL A 585 60.31 15.14 38.71
C VAL A 585 60.45 14.36 40.02
N ALA A 586 59.44 13.57 40.38
CA ALA A 586 59.47 12.69 41.56
C ALA A 586 60.47 11.54 41.42
N ARG A 587 60.56 10.94 40.22
CA ARG A 587 61.54 9.90 39.85
C ARG A 587 61.81 9.94 38.35
N ARG A 588 63.09 10.00 37.94
CA ARG A 588 63.50 10.22 36.53
C ARG A 588 63.16 9.09 35.57
N THR A 589 63.18 7.84 36.05
CA THR A 589 62.79 6.66 35.27
C THR A 589 62.14 5.62 36.18
N CYS A 590 61.14 4.89 35.68
CA CYS A 590 60.47 3.82 36.43
C CYS A 590 60.39 2.51 35.63
N GLY A 591 60.35 1.37 36.33
CA GLY A 591 60.17 0.05 35.74
C GLY A 591 61.39 -0.52 35.00
N LYS A 592 61.20 -1.72 34.42
CA LYS A 592 62.23 -2.44 33.64
C LYS A 592 62.56 -1.74 32.31
N ASP A 593 61.58 -1.03 31.75
CA ASP A 593 61.69 -0.37 30.45
C ASP A 593 62.23 1.08 30.54
N ARG A 594 62.60 1.52 31.76
CA ARG A 594 63.08 2.90 32.03
C ARG A 594 62.11 3.98 31.54
N ALA A 595 60.81 3.77 31.78
CA ALA A 595 59.75 4.69 31.37
C ALA A 595 59.95 6.07 32.00
N LYS A 596 59.75 7.12 31.21
CA LYS A 596 59.85 8.53 31.63
C LYS A 596 58.58 8.99 32.36
N PRO A 597 58.65 10.06 33.16
CA PRO A 597 57.54 10.51 33.99
C PRO A 597 56.70 11.55 33.24
N PHE A 598 55.64 11.08 32.61
CA PHE A 598 54.79 11.89 31.74
C PHE A 598 53.51 12.44 32.43
N ASN A 599 53.18 11.95 33.62
CA ASN A 599 52.00 12.40 34.36
C ASN A 599 52.34 13.68 35.15
N TYR A 600 51.52 14.72 35.06
CA TYR A 600 51.75 15.99 35.76
C TYR A 600 50.75 16.15 36.90
N GLU A 601 51.25 16.37 38.12
CA GLU A 601 50.40 16.59 39.28
C GLU A 601 50.27 18.09 39.60
N PRO A 602 49.10 18.73 39.35
CA PRO A 602 48.96 20.18 39.44
C PRO A 602 49.10 20.76 40.85
N SER A 603 48.77 19.96 41.88
CA SER A 603 48.81 20.38 43.30
C SER A 603 50.23 20.62 43.80
N VAL A 604 51.21 19.88 43.26
CA VAL A 604 52.61 19.93 43.68
C VAL A 604 53.52 20.48 42.57
N GLY A 605 53.06 20.48 41.32
CA GLY A 605 53.83 20.94 40.16
C GLY A 605 55.00 20.01 39.82
N ILE A 606 54.82 18.70 39.99
CA ILE A 606 55.85 17.67 39.79
C ILE A 606 55.37 16.65 38.77
N PHE A 607 56.28 16.16 37.94
CA PHE A 607 56.04 15.03 37.05
C PHE A 607 56.26 13.69 37.76
N THR A 608 55.29 12.79 37.64
CA THR A 608 55.29 11.45 38.20
C THR A 608 55.30 10.39 37.08
N PRO A 609 55.91 9.22 37.32
CA PRO A 609 55.76 8.08 36.41
C PRO A 609 54.32 7.59 36.40
N ASN A 610 53.86 7.12 35.22
CA ASN A 610 52.54 6.52 35.01
C ASN A 610 52.28 5.30 35.89
#